data_AF-A0A0F4GAN6-F1
#
_entry.id   AF-A0A0F4GAN6-F1
#
_cell.length_a   1.000
_cell.length_b   1.000
_cell.length_c   1.000
_cell.angle_alpha   90.00
_cell.angle_beta   90.00
_cell.angle_gamma   90.00
#
_symmetry.space_group_name_H-M   'P 1'
#
loop_
_entity.id
_entity.type
_entity.pdbx_description
1 polymer ?
#
loop_
_entity_poly.entity_id
_entity_poly.type
_entity_poly.pdbx_seq_one_letter_code
_entity_poly.pdbx_strand_id
1 'polypeptide(L)'
;MAAMELESAIPAHLQQPRTVPARTPDNYQPPVPAYSARFPIDTKDLVIAIIGVQRGGSIDLGPHSAGFKEIVSFTEAPLEKYRPRYWEAATVTDNRGYFNETAIAYWQTKSDYEQWSIESGFKSWWASLQPERESG
;
A
#
# COMPACT_ATOMS: atom_id res chain seq x y z
N MET A 1 -24.30 -28.85 8.75
CA MET A 1 -23.54 -27.64 8.39
C MET A 1 -22.79 -27.20 9.62
N ALA A 2 -21.47 -27.09 9.57
CA ALA A 2 -20.70 -26.58 10.72
C ALA A 2 -21.15 -25.15 10.99
N ALA A 3 -21.52 -24.82 12.23
CA ALA A 3 -21.72 -23.44 12.62
C ALA A 3 -20.39 -22.71 12.41
N MET A 4 -20.36 -21.70 11.56
CA MET A 4 -19.17 -20.85 11.42
C MET A 4 -19.04 -20.07 12.73
N GLU A 5 -18.10 -20.49 13.56
CA GLU A 5 -17.76 -19.78 14.79
C GLU A 5 -17.20 -18.40 14.43
N LEU A 6 -17.69 -17.35 15.10
CA LEU A 6 -17.19 -16.00 14.91
C LEU A 6 -15.76 -15.91 15.46
N GLU A 7 -14.79 -15.82 14.56
CA GLU A 7 -13.39 -15.65 14.93
C GLU A 7 -13.08 -14.16 15.21
N SER A 8 -12.26 -13.89 16.24
CA SER A 8 -11.73 -12.55 16.48
C SER A 8 -10.93 -12.05 15.27
N ALA A 9 -11.18 -10.81 14.82
CA ALA A 9 -10.38 -10.19 13.77
C ALA A 9 -8.89 -10.02 14.18
N ILE A 10 -8.60 -9.92 15.49
CA ILE A 10 -7.23 -9.89 16.00
C ILE A 10 -6.69 -11.33 16.10
N PRO A 11 -5.63 -11.69 15.35
CA PRO A 11 -5.08 -13.04 15.38
C PRO A 11 -4.52 -13.38 16.77
N ALA A 12 -4.58 -14.66 17.16
CA ALA A 12 -4.29 -15.10 18.53
C ALA A 12 -2.94 -14.61 19.09
N HIS A 13 -1.88 -14.60 18.28
CA HIS A 13 -0.54 -14.18 18.68
C HIS A 13 -0.40 -12.66 18.93
N LEU A 14 -1.40 -11.85 18.56
CA LEU A 14 -1.47 -10.40 18.81
C LEU A 14 -2.50 -10.02 19.89
N GLN A 15 -3.21 -10.99 20.46
CA GLN A 15 -4.18 -10.70 21.51
C GLN A 15 -3.47 -10.40 22.84
N GLN A 16 -3.97 -9.38 23.54
CA GLN A 16 -3.46 -8.94 24.85
C GLN A 16 -4.63 -8.62 25.79
N PRO A 17 -4.41 -8.62 27.12
CA PRO A 17 -5.42 -8.14 28.07
C PRO A 17 -5.87 -6.72 27.72
N ARG A 18 -7.19 -6.53 27.60
CA ARG A 18 -7.76 -5.22 27.25
C ARG A 18 -7.69 -4.27 28.44
N THR A 19 -7.18 -3.07 28.21
CA THR A 19 -7.35 -1.91 29.10
C THR A 19 -8.55 -1.03 28.70
N VAL A 20 -9.03 -1.20 27.47
CA VAL A 20 -10.21 -0.54 26.91
C VAL A 20 -11.17 -1.62 26.38
N PRO A 21 -12.45 -1.64 26.79
CA PRO A 21 -13.41 -2.64 26.36
C PRO A 21 -13.77 -2.47 24.87
N ALA A 22 -14.25 -3.56 24.25
CA ALA A 22 -14.84 -3.47 22.92
C ALA A 22 -16.13 -2.64 22.96
N ARG A 23 -16.43 -1.93 21.86
CA ARG A 23 -17.69 -1.16 21.73
C ARG A 23 -18.90 -2.08 21.52
N THR A 24 -18.68 -3.28 20.99
CA THR A 24 -19.71 -4.29 20.81
C THR A 24 -19.95 -5.03 22.12
N PRO A 25 -21.21 -5.39 22.44
CA PRO A 25 -21.50 -6.21 23.60
C PRO A 25 -20.90 -7.61 23.46
N ASP A 26 -20.80 -8.31 24.59
CA ASP A 26 -20.45 -9.73 24.61
C ASP A 26 -21.41 -10.54 23.73
N ASN A 27 -20.88 -11.56 23.04
CA ASN A 27 -21.63 -12.42 22.11
C ASN A 27 -22.31 -11.68 20.95
N TYR A 28 -21.82 -10.50 20.57
CA TYR A 28 -22.26 -9.81 19.36
C TYR A 28 -22.09 -10.70 18.11
N GLN A 29 -23.16 -10.83 17.32
CA GLN A 29 -23.16 -11.53 16.04
C GLN A 29 -23.29 -10.50 14.91
N PRO A 30 -22.26 -10.37 14.03
CA PRO A 30 -22.35 -9.52 12.86
C PRO A 30 -23.55 -9.90 11.97
N PRO A 31 -24.28 -8.93 11.42
CA PRO A 31 -25.46 -9.20 10.58
C PRO A 31 -25.10 -9.83 9.23
N VAL A 32 -23.84 -9.70 8.80
CA VAL A 32 -23.30 -10.24 7.56
C VAL A 32 -21.90 -10.78 7.79
N PRO A 33 -21.47 -11.82 7.06
CA PRO A 33 -20.11 -12.33 7.14
C PRO A 33 -19.12 -11.29 6.60
N ALA A 34 -18.02 -11.11 7.32
CA ALA A 34 -16.87 -10.32 6.91
C ALA A 34 -15.60 -11.08 7.26
N TYR A 35 -14.54 -10.88 6.48
CA TYR A 35 -13.29 -11.60 6.62
C TYR A 35 -12.13 -10.63 6.79
N SER A 36 -11.08 -11.05 7.50
CA SER A 36 -9.85 -10.29 7.70
C SER A 36 -8.66 -11.10 7.19
N ALA A 37 -7.65 -10.40 6.66
CA ALA A 37 -6.41 -11.05 6.25
C ALA A 37 -5.69 -11.68 7.47
N ARG A 38 -4.99 -12.78 7.21
CA ARG A 38 -4.08 -13.43 8.16
C ARG A 38 -2.66 -13.34 7.60
N PHE A 39 -1.77 -12.72 8.35
CA PHE A 39 -0.36 -12.62 8.02
C PHE A 39 0.43 -13.72 8.76
N PRO A 40 1.60 -14.13 8.22
CA PRO A 40 2.55 -14.97 8.95
C PRO A 40 2.86 -14.42 10.36
N ILE A 41 3.03 -15.30 11.35
CA ILE A 41 3.21 -14.92 12.78
C ILE A 41 4.48 -14.08 13.02
N ASP A 42 5.47 -14.26 12.15
CA ASP A 42 6.73 -13.53 12.12
C ASP A 42 6.62 -12.15 11.43
N THR A 43 5.47 -11.81 10.84
CA THR A 43 5.23 -10.47 10.27
C THR A 43 5.26 -9.43 11.38
N LYS A 44 6.22 -8.49 11.31
CA LYS A 44 6.36 -7.39 12.27
C LYS A 44 5.94 -6.05 11.71
N ASP A 45 6.27 -5.81 10.45
CA ASP A 45 6.03 -4.55 9.76
C ASP A 45 5.46 -4.84 8.38
N LEU A 46 4.73 -3.88 7.83
CA LEU A 46 4.32 -3.85 6.43
C LEU A 46 4.70 -2.49 5.87
N VAL A 47 5.15 -2.45 4.63
CA VAL A 47 5.35 -1.19 3.90
C VAL A 47 4.32 -1.09 2.80
N ILE A 48 3.59 0.03 2.79
CA ILE A 48 2.73 0.44 1.68
C ILE A 48 3.32 1.74 1.14
N ALA A 49 3.99 1.65 -0.02
CA ALA A 49 4.51 2.84 -0.69
C ALA A 49 3.50 3.31 -1.74
N ILE A 50 3.05 4.55 -1.61
CA ILE A 50 2.15 5.22 -2.55
C ILE A 50 2.98 6.26 -3.29
N ILE A 51 3.33 5.97 -4.54
CA ILE A 51 4.26 6.78 -5.33
C ILE A 51 3.52 7.27 -6.57
N GLY A 52 3.43 8.58 -6.74
CA GLY A 52 2.57 9.18 -7.77
C GLY A 52 3.26 10.26 -8.60
N VAL A 53 2.67 10.48 -9.78
CA VAL A 53 2.96 11.60 -10.67
C VAL A 53 1.70 12.43 -10.80
N GLN A 54 1.84 13.75 -10.62
CA GLN A 54 0.79 14.72 -10.82
C GLN A 54 1.07 15.55 -12.09
N ARG A 55 0.05 15.77 -12.92
CA ARG A 55 0.13 16.57 -14.14
C ARG A 55 -1.04 17.54 -14.20
N GLY A 56 -0.81 18.73 -14.75
CA GLY A 56 -1.90 19.63 -15.09
C GLY A 56 -2.76 19.05 -16.22
N GLY A 57 -4.08 19.06 -16.04
CA GLY A 57 -5.05 18.53 -17.01
C GLY A 57 -5.94 17.43 -16.43
N SER A 58 -7.03 17.11 -17.14
CA SER A 58 -8.00 16.08 -16.76
C SER A 58 -7.55 14.67 -17.15
N ILE A 59 -8.31 13.66 -16.72
CA ILE A 59 -8.16 12.24 -17.09
C ILE A 59 -8.12 11.98 -18.61
N ASP A 60 -8.53 12.95 -19.44
CA ASP A 60 -8.47 12.89 -20.89
C ASP A 60 -7.03 12.81 -21.45
N LEU A 61 -6.02 13.16 -20.63
CA LEU A 61 -4.60 12.95 -20.95
C LEU A 61 -4.22 11.47 -21.08
N GLY A 62 -5.07 10.56 -20.59
CA GLY A 62 -4.84 9.12 -20.57
C GLY A 62 -3.79 8.68 -19.54
N PRO A 63 -3.85 7.40 -19.12
CA PRO A 63 -2.88 6.82 -18.20
C PRO A 63 -1.52 6.57 -18.90
N HIS A 64 -0.51 6.26 -18.09
CA HIS A 64 0.85 5.90 -18.48
C HIS A 64 1.72 7.08 -18.94
N SER A 65 1.74 8.16 -18.16
CA SER A 65 2.77 9.20 -18.31
C SER A 65 4.18 8.61 -18.23
N ALA A 66 5.16 9.32 -18.80
CA ALA A 66 6.56 8.89 -18.74
C ALA A 66 7.04 8.70 -17.29
N GLY A 67 6.69 9.62 -16.38
CA GLY A 67 7.02 9.48 -14.96
C GLY A 67 6.33 8.28 -14.31
N PHE A 68 5.08 8.00 -14.66
CA PHE A 68 4.39 6.82 -14.12
C PHE A 68 5.02 5.52 -14.63
N LYS A 69 5.37 5.44 -15.92
CA LYS A 69 6.10 4.30 -16.50
C LYS A 69 7.44 4.08 -15.81
N GLU A 70 8.15 5.16 -15.49
CA GLU A 70 9.42 5.10 -14.75
C GLU A 70 9.21 4.51 -13.34
N ILE A 71 8.20 4.97 -12.59
CA ILE A 71 7.83 4.40 -11.28
C ILE A 71 7.53 2.90 -11.40
N VAL A 72 6.69 2.52 -12.36
CA VAL A 72 6.30 1.11 -12.59
C VAL A 72 7.53 0.26 -12.90
N SER A 73 8.49 0.80 -13.67
CA SER A 73 9.74 0.09 -13.98
C SER A 73 10.52 -0.32 -12.73
N PHE A 74 10.53 0.49 -11.67
CA PHE A 74 11.16 0.12 -10.40
C PHE A 74 10.38 -0.97 -9.66
N THR A 75 9.05 -0.97 -9.75
CA THR A 75 8.21 -2.01 -9.12
C THR A 75 8.29 -3.36 -9.83
N GLU A 76 8.56 -3.35 -11.13
CA GLU A 76 8.67 -4.55 -11.98
C GLU A 76 10.13 -4.99 -12.22
N ALA A 77 11.11 -4.23 -11.72
CA ALA A 77 12.53 -4.51 -11.90
C ALA A 77 12.91 -5.96 -11.51
N PRO A 78 13.85 -6.60 -12.21
CA PRO A 78 14.16 -8.03 -12.12
C PRO A 78 14.80 -8.51 -10.80
N LEU A 79 14.89 -7.64 -9.79
CA LEU A 79 15.34 -7.99 -8.45
C LEU A 79 14.24 -8.77 -7.72
N GLU A 80 14.07 -10.04 -8.08
CA GLU A 80 13.01 -10.91 -7.56
C GLU A 80 12.97 -10.96 -6.02
N LYS A 81 14.12 -10.80 -5.37
CA LYS A 81 14.25 -10.96 -3.93
C LYS A 81 13.56 -9.85 -3.12
N TYR A 82 13.70 -8.60 -3.54
CA TYR A 82 13.28 -7.43 -2.73
C TYR A 82 12.12 -6.65 -3.36
N ARG A 83 11.70 -6.98 -4.58
CA ARG A 83 10.54 -6.36 -5.23
C ARG A 83 9.29 -6.41 -4.34
N PRO A 84 8.34 -5.48 -4.50
CA PRO A 84 7.07 -5.58 -3.79
C PRO A 84 6.39 -6.91 -4.09
N ARG A 85 5.70 -7.45 -3.08
CA ARG A 85 4.93 -8.70 -3.21
C ARG A 85 3.75 -8.52 -4.15
N TYR A 86 3.14 -7.35 -4.08
CA TYR A 86 2.03 -6.93 -4.90
C TYR A 86 2.13 -5.43 -5.16
N TRP A 87 1.60 -4.99 -6.30
CA TRP A 87 1.37 -3.58 -6.54
C TRP A 87 0.12 -3.40 -7.41
N GLU A 88 -0.49 -2.23 -7.32
CA GLU A 88 -1.64 -1.83 -8.11
C GLU A 88 -1.50 -0.39 -8.63
N ALA A 89 -2.15 -0.09 -9.75
CA ALA A 89 -2.21 1.23 -10.33
C ALA A 89 -3.54 1.92 -9.98
N ALA A 90 -3.50 3.21 -9.66
CA ALA A 90 -4.68 4.04 -9.44
C ALA A 90 -4.55 5.38 -10.16
N THR A 91 -5.68 5.94 -10.59
CA THR A 91 -5.72 7.29 -11.20
C THR A 91 -6.88 8.10 -10.64
N VAL A 92 -6.68 9.42 -10.51
CA VAL A 92 -7.72 10.35 -10.03
C VAL A 92 -7.46 11.76 -10.55
N THR A 93 -8.52 12.50 -10.90
CA THR A 93 -8.44 13.96 -11.05
C THR A 93 -8.83 14.59 -9.72
N ASP A 94 -7.95 15.39 -9.12
CA ASP A 94 -8.23 16.02 -7.83
C ASP A 94 -9.18 17.23 -7.95
N ASN A 95 -9.56 17.81 -6.81
CA ASN A 95 -10.49 18.95 -6.76
C ASN A 95 -9.89 20.25 -7.32
N ARG A 96 -8.61 20.28 -7.67
CA ARG A 96 -7.92 21.39 -8.34
C ARG A 96 -7.75 21.13 -9.84
N GLY A 97 -8.25 20.01 -10.35
CA GLY A 97 -8.20 19.64 -11.75
C GLY A 97 -6.86 19.06 -12.20
N TYR A 98 -6.01 18.60 -11.27
CA TYR A 98 -4.77 17.89 -11.62
C TYR A 98 -5.02 16.38 -11.72
N PHE A 99 -4.45 15.77 -12.75
CA PHE A 99 -4.50 14.34 -12.95
C PHE A 99 -3.34 13.66 -12.22
N ASN A 100 -3.67 12.69 -11.36
CA ASN A 100 -2.75 11.95 -10.52
C ASN A 100 -2.74 10.48 -10.96
N GLU A 101 -1.55 9.93 -11.19
CA GLU A 101 -1.32 8.52 -11.47
C GLU A 101 -0.43 7.95 -10.37
N THR A 102 -0.80 6.82 -9.79
CA THR A 102 -0.14 6.30 -8.58
C THR A 102 0.09 4.80 -8.68
N ALA A 103 1.29 4.37 -8.28
CA ALA A 103 1.61 2.97 -8.02
C ALA A 103 1.57 2.76 -6.50
N ILE A 104 0.77 1.79 -6.06
CA ILE A 104 0.64 1.41 -4.66
C ILE A 104 1.30 0.05 -4.50
N ALA A 105 2.44 0.00 -3.82
CA ALA A 105 3.28 -1.18 -3.72
C ALA A 105 3.39 -1.67 -2.27
N TYR A 106 3.35 -2.99 -2.10
CA TYR A 106 3.23 -3.66 -0.79
C TYR A 106 4.43 -4.58 -0.51
N TRP A 107 5.13 -4.37 0.61
CA TRP A 107 6.17 -5.25 1.12
C TRP A 107 5.79 -5.88 2.46
N GLN A 108 6.23 -7.11 2.65
CA GLN A 108 6.04 -7.87 3.90
C GLN A 108 7.04 -7.50 5.00
N THR A 109 8.13 -6.79 4.65
CA THR A 109 9.12 -6.33 5.61
C THR A 109 9.64 -4.95 5.22
N LYS A 110 10.06 -4.18 6.23
CA LYS A 110 10.75 -2.91 6.01
C LYS A 110 12.11 -3.11 5.33
N SER A 111 12.83 -4.17 5.69
CA SER A 111 14.14 -4.48 5.11
C SER A 111 14.07 -4.72 3.60
N ASP A 112 13.03 -5.42 3.11
CA ASP A 112 12.87 -5.66 1.68
C ASP A 112 12.66 -4.34 0.93
N TYR A 113 11.83 -3.44 1.46
CA TYR A 113 11.65 -2.10 0.90
C TYR A 113 12.95 -1.31 0.87
N GLU A 114 13.72 -1.30 1.98
CA GLU A 114 14.99 -0.57 2.05
C GLU A 114 16.01 -1.09 1.04
N GLN A 115 16.17 -2.41 0.94
CA GLN A 115 17.07 -3.02 -0.03
C GLN A 115 16.61 -2.77 -1.47
N TRP A 116 15.32 -2.94 -1.76
CA TRP A 116 14.74 -2.61 -3.05
C TRP A 116 15.00 -1.16 -3.42
N SER A 117 14.82 -0.21 -2.50
CA SER A 117 15.00 1.21 -2.80
C SER A 117 16.44 1.52 -3.27
N ILE A 118 17.42 0.81 -2.73
CA ILE A 118 18.83 0.98 -3.08
C ILE A 118 19.15 0.22 -4.37
N GLU A 119 18.86 -1.07 -4.42
CA GLU A 119 19.29 -1.95 -5.52
C GLU A 119 18.55 -1.67 -6.83
N SER A 120 17.27 -1.26 -6.76
CA SER A 120 16.52 -0.86 -7.96
C SER A 120 16.99 0.47 -8.55
N GLY A 121 17.80 1.25 -7.81
CA GLY A 121 18.14 2.62 -8.16
C GLY A 121 17.04 3.64 -7.84
N PHE A 122 15.87 3.20 -7.35
CA PHE A 122 14.75 4.08 -7.01
C PHE A 122 15.16 5.21 -6.07
N LYS A 123 15.94 4.92 -5.02
CA LYS A 123 16.39 5.92 -4.04
C LYS A 123 17.26 6.99 -4.69
N SER A 124 18.15 6.61 -5.60
CA SER A 124 19.02 7.53 -6.32
C SER A 124 18.23 8.37 -7.33
N TRP A 125 17.30 7.74 -8.04
CA TRP A 125 16.38 8.42 -8.95
C TRP A 125 15.50 9.43 -8.20
N TRP A 126 14.86 9.01 -7.10
CA TRP A 126 14.01 9.87 -6.29
C TRP A 126 14.76 11.09 -5.75
N ALA A 127 16.00 10.89 -5.28
CA ALA A 127 16.85 11.97 -4.79
C ALA A 127 17.37 12.91 -5.89
N SER A 128 17.35 12.51 -7.16
CA SER A 128 17.77 13.35 -8.29
C SER A 128 16.65 14.23 -8.85
N LEU A 129 15.40 13.95 -8.46
CA LEU A 129 14.26 14.78 -8.84
C LEU A 129 14.45 16.22 -8.37
N GLN A 130 14.12 17.16 -9.25
CA GLN A 130 14.10 18.58 -8.94
C GLN A 130 12.64 19.01 -8.74
N PRO A 131 12.11 18.94 -7.51
CA PRO A 131 10.75 19.39 -7.27
C PRO A 131 10.68 20.91 -7.50
N GLU A 132 9.67 21.35 -8.24
CA GLU A 132 9.29 22.75 -8.21
C GLU A 132 8.86 23.11 -6.78
N ARG A 133 9.07 24.38 -6.39
CA ARG A 133 8.56 24.85 -5.09
C ARG A 133 7.04 24.71 -5.11
N GLU A 134 6.51 24.05 -4.09
CA GLU A 134 5.07 23.97 -3.86
C GLU A 134 4.49 25.38 -3.86
N SER A 135 3.67 25.67 -4.88
CA SER A 135 2.93 26.91 -5.01
C SER A 135 1.57 26.68 -4.36
N GLY A 136 1.51 26.96 -3.06
CA GLY A 136 0.28 26.86 -2.26
C GLY A 136 -0.85 27.73 -2.79
#